data_AF-A0A914CW92-F1
#
_entry.id   AF-A0A914CW92-F1
#
_cell.length_a   1.000
_cell.length_b   1.000
_cell.length_c   1.000
_cell.angle_alpha   90.00
_cell.angle_beta   90.00
_cell.angle_gamma   90.00
#
_symmetry.space_group_name_H-M   'P 1'
#
loop_
_entity.id
_entity.type
_entity.pdbx_description
1 polymer ?
#
loop_
_entity_poly.entity_id
_entity_poly.type
_entity_poly.pdbx_seq_one_letter_code
_entity_poly.pdbx_strand_id
1 'polypeptide(L)'
;MSLKSSITQVNPGIGLVFWPYTDWTNALNGTNDDPYTAYSLEFFYVPIDQIVVGRVNGTLQYDWSYIEDNVNWIASHGHQAIFRPRYDALGFVDCFGPKIAFDDAAFAKAYENGTYDATAMANMNWFTRYRNHPLGGEIAYYVNSNGVSIQEHALDINGPEGQSLPDNVAEYKYTYLIAGNQPDYHYDGPLTQFQRIRQVGQTFGYKLTVTGFQTNGTNTKVTIKNTGVAPPYYDMHIQINRVTGASTTLKGLQPGNSWTYTVTHPKTTKPTLKIVSPHILSNQTIQYEADL
;
A
#
# COMPACT_ATOMS: atom_id res chain seq x y z
N MET A 1 19.82 25.90 -0.75
CA MET A 1 19.16 25.67 0.57
C MET A 1 19.26 24.20 0.84
N SER A 2 19.54 23.80 2.08
CA SER A 2 19.55 22.39 2.41
C SER A 2 18.13 21.88 2.60
N LEU A 3 17.83 20.72 2.03
CA LEU A 3 16.60 19.96 2.27
C LEU A 3 16.99 18.52 2.55
N LYS A 4 16.80 18.10 3.81
CA LYS A 4 17.05 16.73 4.26
C LYS A 4 15.76 16.09 4.74
N SER A 5 15.46 14.90 4.24
CA SER A 5 14.27 14.13 4.59
C SER A 5 14.52 12.65 4.31
N SER A 6 13.88 11.78 5.09
CA SER A 6 13.97 10.33 4.92
C SER A 6 12.61 9.67 5.10
N ILE A 7 12.38 8.57 4.40
CA ILE A 7 11.20 7.74 4.56
C ILE A 7 11.45 6.75 5.71
N THR A 8 10.77 6.95 6.82
CA THR A 8 10.92 6.19 8.07
C THR A 8 9.75 5.26 8.36
N GLN A 9 8.65 5.42 7.63
CA GLN A 9 7.41 4.64 7.74
C GLN A 9 6.97 4.15 6.35
N VAL A 10 6.04 3.20 6.30
CA VAL A 10 5.36 2.86 5.05
C VAL A 10 4.48 4.04 4.65
N ASN A 11 4.61 4.47 3.39
CA ASN A 11 3.82 5.59 2.89
C ASN A 11 2.33 5.21 2.77
N PRO A 12 1.38 6.15 2.95
CA PRO A 12 -0.03 5.81 2.96
C PRO A 12 -0.52 5.25 1.61
N GLY A 13 -1.37 4.22 1.65
CA GLY A 13 -1.98 3.66 0.44
C GLY A 13 -1.14 2.60 -0.28
N ILE A 14 -0.02 2.18 0.32
CA ILE A 14 0.89 1.15 -0.21
C ILE A 14 1.35 0.17 0.87
N GLY A 15 1.90 -0.96 0.45
CA GLY A 15 2.59 -1.91 1.32
C GLY A 15 1.76 -3.14 1.65
N LEU A 16 2.19 -3.86 2.69
CA LEU A 16 1.48 -5.04 3.18
C LEU A 16 0.16 -4.63 3.84
N VAL A 17 -0.85 -5.46 3.67
CA VAL A 17 -2.22 -5.24 4.13
C VAL A 17 -2.59 -6.32 5.14
N PHE A 18 -3.22 -5.91 6.23
CA PHE A 18 -3.52 -6.79 7.34
C PHE A 18 -4.99 -6.73 7.73
N TRP A 19 -5.52 -7.80 8.31
CA TRP A 19 -6.85 -7.76 8.92
C TRP A 19 -6.85 -6.82 10.12
N PRO A 20 -7.96 -6.09 10.39
CA PRO A 20 -8.15 -5.36 11.63
C PRO A 20 -7.89 -6.29 12.81
N TYR A 21 -7.02 -5.84 13.69
CA TYR A 21 -6.47 -6.57 14.82
C TYR A 21 -7.50 -7.41 15.60
N THR A 22 -7.36 -8.75 15.61
CA THR A 22 -7.93 -9.59 16.68
C THR A 22 -7.09 -10.78 17.16
N ASP A 23 -6.13 -11.34 16.39
CA ASP A 23 -5.55 -12.66 16.73
C ASP A 23 -4.02 -12.84 16.53
N TRP A 24 -3.18 -11.80 16.57
CA TRP A 24 -1.70 -11.95 16.47
C TRP A 24 -1.05 -12.37 17.79
N THR A 25 -1.50 -13.49 18.34
CA THR A 25 -1.12 -13.94 19.68
C THR A 25 0.38 -14.23 19.84
N ASN A 26 1.10 -14.49 18.74
CA ASN A 26 2.54 -14.78 18.78
C ASN A 26 3.40 -13.52 18.56
N ALA A 27 2.94 -12.60 17.70
CA ALA A 27 3.69 -11.40 17.28
C ALA A 27 4.07 -10.44 18.42
N LEU A 28 3.20 -10.33 19.42
CA LEU A 28 3.32 -9.36 20.52
C LEU A 28 4.13 -9.89 21.71
N ASN A 29 4.41 -11.20 21.75
CA ASN A 29 5.21 -11.79 22.83
C ASN A 29 6.69 -11.46 22.63
N GLY A 30 7.15 -10.41 23.31
CA GLY A 30 8.58 -10.09 23.45
C GLY A 30 9.13 -8.99 22.54
N THR A 31 8.27 -8.27 21.81
CA THR A 31 8.67 -7.06 21.07
C THR A 31 8.11 -5.80 21.74
N ASN A 32 8.91 -4.74 21.82
CA ASN A 32 8.45 -3.41 22.27
C ASN A 32 7.97 -2.54 21.10
N ASP A 33 7.80 -3.14 19.92
CA ASP A 33 7.45 -2.41 18.71
C ASP A 33 5.94 -2.24 18.61
N ASP A 34 5.49 -1.03 18.29
CA ASP A 34 4.09 -0.76 17.99
C ASP A 34 3.75 -1.32 16.59
N PRO A 35 2.90 -2.37 16.49
CA PRO A 35 2.56 -2.99 15.22
C PRO A 35 1.96 -2.01 14.22
N TYR A 36 1.21 -1.00 14.69
CA TYR A 36 0.53 -0.02 13.83
C TYR A 36 1.53 0.93 13.16
N THR A 37 2.80 0.92 13.55
CA THR A 37 3.85 1.66 12.83
C THR A 37 4.50 0.83 11.73
N ALA A 38 4.14 -0.44 11.54
CA ALA A 38 4.80 -1.30 10.56
C ALA A 38 4.17 -1.23 9.16
N TYR A 39 2.91 -0.79 9.06
CA TYR A 39 2.13 -0.83 7.82
C TYR A 39 1.22 0.40 7.70
N SER A 40 0.43 0.49 6.64
CA SER A 40 -0.47 1.63 6.40
C SER A 40 -1.86 1.26 5.90
N LEU A 41 -2.10 -0.03 5.67
CA LEU A 41 -3.29 -0.58 5.03
C LEU A 41 -3.90 -1.70 5.86
N GLU A 42 -5.22 -1.67 6.04
CA GLU A 42 -6.00 -2.73 6.67
C GLU A 42 -7.11 -3.22 5.74
N PHE A 43 -7.45 -4.51 5.79
CA PHE A 43 -8.42 -5.17 4.94
C PHE A 43 -9.61 -5.73 5.72
N PHE A 44 -10.84 -5.48 5.26
CA PHE A 44 -12.02 -6.17 5.79
C PHE A 44 -13.00 -6.59 4.71
N TYR A 45 -13.71 -7.69 4.96
CA TYR A 45 -14.86 -8.07 4.14
C TYR A 45 -16.08 -7.23 4.50
N VAL A 46 -16.91 -6.96 3.49
CA VAL A 46 -18.21 -6.35 3.67
C VAL A 46 -19.30 -7.34 3.28
N PRO A 47 -19.85 -8.10 4.24
CA PRO A 47 -20.96 -8.99 3.97
C PRO A 47 -22.16 -8.18 3.47
N ILE A 48 -22.79 -8.62 2.37
CA ILE A 48 -23.91 -7.87 1.77
C ILE A 48 -25.10 -7.76 2.71
N ASP A 49 -25.31 -8.74 3.60
CA ASP A 49 -26.36 -8.75 4.63
C ASP A 49 -26.10 -7.74 5.77
N GLN A 50 -24.87 -7.24 5.92
CA GLN A 50 -24.55 -6.13 6.83
C GLN A 50 -24.89 -4.76 6.23
N ILE A 51 -25.07 -4.67 4.90
CA ILE A 51 -25.48 -3.42 4.24
C ILE A 51 -26.97 -3.45 3.89
N VAL A 52 -27.46 -4.54 3.29
CA VAL A 52 -28.81 -4.63 2.76
C VAL A 52 -29.77 -5.09 3.86
N VAL A 53 -30.39 -4.13 4.54
CA VAL A 53 -31.22 -4.37 5.74
C VAL A 53 -32.69 -4.65 5.43
N GLY A 54 -33.12 -4.55 4.17
CA GLY A 54 -34.48 -4.90 3.79
C GLY A 54 -34.91 -4.37 2.43
N ARG A 55 -36.22 -4.47 2.16
CA ARG A 55 -36.85 -3.99 0.93
C ARG A 55 -38.20 -3.38 1.24
N VAL A 56 -38.45 -2.17 0.76
CA VAL A 56 -39.72 -1.45 0.93
C VAL A 56 -40.23 -1.03 -0.45
N ASN A 57 -41.47 -1.40 -0.79
CA ASN A 57 -42.10 -1.09 -2.07
C ASN A 57 -41.25 -1.41 -3.30
N GLY A 58 -40.49 -2.51 -3.25
CA GLY A 58 -39.63 -2.92 -4.36
C GLY A 58 -38.20 -2.35 -4.31
N THR A 59 -37.90 -1.39 -3.44
CA THR A 59 -36.59 -0.73 -3.31
C THR A 59 -35.79 -1.27 -2.13
N LEU A 60 -34.53 -1.65 -2.38
CA LEU A 60 -33.60 -2.09 -1.33
C LEU A 60 -33.31 -0.95 -0.34
N GLN A 61 -33.21 -1.31 0.93
CA GLN A 61 -32.81 -0.41 2.01
C GLN A 61 -31.38 -0.72 2.41
N TYR A 62 -30.60 0.31 2.69
CA TYR A 62 -29.17 0.21 3.00
C TYR A 62 -28.87 0.82 4.36
N ASP A 63 -28.06 0.13 5.14
CA ASP A 63 -27.38 0.63 6.34
C ASP A 63 -25.87 0.61 6.08
N TRP A 64 -25.21 1.74 6.29
CA TRP A 64 -23.77 1.90 6.02
C TRP A 64 -22.93 1.87 7.29
N SER A 65 -23.56 1.73 8.47
CA SER A 65 -22.88 1.74 9.78
C SER A 65 -21.75 0.72 9.86
N TYR A 66 -21.93 -0.49 9.33
CA TYR A 66 -20.86 -1.50 9.30
C TYR A 66 -19.60 -1.00 8.59
N ILE A 67 -19.73 -0.32 7.44
CA ILE A 67 -18.59 0.24 6.72
C ILE A 67 -18.00 1.42 7.49
N GLU A 68 -18.85 2.33 7.99
CA GLU A 68 -18.42 3.52 8.73
C GLU A 68 -17.63 3.14 10.00
N ASP A 69 -18.12 2.17 10.77
CA ASP A 69 -17.47 1.68 11.99
C ASP A 69 -16.10 1.08 11.70
N ASN A 70 -15.99 0.24 10.67
CA ASN A 70 -14.70 -0.35 10.27
C ASN A 70 -13.72 0.70 9.75
N VAL A 71 -14.18 1.63 8.91
CA VAL A 71 -13.32 2.71 8.39
C VAL A 71 -12.86 3.64 9.51
N ASN A 72 -13.74 3.98 10.46
CA ASN A 72 -13.39 4.81 11.61
C ASN A 72 -12.40 4.11 12.55
N TRP A 73 -12.58 2.80 12.77
CA TRP A 73 -11.64 1.97 13.54
C TRP A 73 -10.24 1.96 12.90
N ILE A 74 -10.14 1.65 11.61
CA ILE A 74 -8.88 1.66 10.85
C ILE A 74 -8.25 3.06 10.84
N ALA A 75 -9.06 4.11 10.67
CA ALA A 75 -8.59 5.49 10.72
C ALA A 75 -8.05 5.86 12.10
N SER A 76 -8.55 5.27 13.19
CA SER A 76 -8.05 5.49 14.55
C SER A 76 -6.63 4.96 14.77
N HIS A 77 -6.22 3.96 13.99
CA HIS A 77 -4.83 3.47 13.93
C HIS A 77 -3.94 4.33 13.02
N GLY A 78 -4.51 5.32 12.33
CA GLY A 78 -3.81 6.11 11.34
C GLY A 78 -3.59 5.36 10.02
N HIS A 79 -4.47 4.43 9.66
CA HIS A 79 -4.36 3.59 8.46
C HIS A 79 -5.46 3.88 7.42
N GLN A 80 -5.31 3.31 6.23
CA GLN A 80 -6.32 3.32 5.17
C GLN A 80 -6.95 1.94 5.00
N ALA A 81 -8.24 1.92 4.70
CA ALA A 81 -8.99 0.70 4.48
C ALA A 81 -8.94 0.23 3.02
N ILE A 82 -8.78 -1.08 2.84
CA ILE A 82 -9.19 -1.82 1.66
C ILE A 82 -10.39 -2.67 2.08
N PHE A 83 -11.46 -2.69 1.32
CA PHE A 83 -12.59 -3.56 1.63
C PHE A 83 -13.15 -4.23 0.39
N ARG A 84 -13.69 -5.44 0.60
CA ARG A 84 -14.24 -6.28 -0.47
C ARG A 84 -15.66 -6.70 -0.12
N PRO A 85 -16.67 -6.31 -0.93
CA PRO A 85 -18.00 -6.87 -0.80
C PRO A 85 -17.98 -8.39 -0.92
N ARG A 86 -18.65 -9.08 0.01
CA ARG A 86 -18.72 -10.54 0.11
C ARG A 86 -20.17 -10.98 0.13
N TYR A 87 -20.53 -11.92 -0.75
CA TYR A 87 -21.84 -12.56 -0.76
C TYR A 87 -21.70 -14.04 -0.41
N ASP A 88 -22.20 -14.42 0.76
CA ASP A 88 -22.23 -15.82 1.19
C ASP A 88 -23.58 -16.42 0.79
N ALA A 89 -23.67 -17.01 -0.40
CA ALA A 89 -24.84 -17.76 -0.81
C ALA A 89 -24.86 -19.11 -0.08
N LEU A 90 -25.97 -19.43 0.58
CA LEU A 90 -26.28 -20.72 1.24
C LEU A 90 -25.70 -21.92 0.47
N GLY A 91 -24.53 -22.42 0.90
CA GLY A 91 -23.91 -23.65 0.40
C GLY A 91 -22.99 -23.53 -0.81
N PHE A 92 -22.75 -22.33 -1.35
CA PHE A 92 -21.68 -22.11 -2.34
C PHE A 92 -20.53 -21.34 -1.68
N VAL A 93 -19.45 -22.06 -1.43
CA VAL A 93 -18.13 -21.48 -1.19
C VAL A 93 -17.71 -20.65 -2.41
N ASP A 94 -17.29 -19.41 -2.15
CA ASP A 94 -16.55 -18.53 -3.07
C ASP A 94 -17.21 -18.11 -4.38
N CYS A 95 -18.21 -17.22 -4.31
CA CYS A 95 -18.49 -16.33 -5.43
C CYS A 95 -17.65 -15.04 -5.31
N PHE A 96 -16.35 -15.17 -5.56
CA PHE A 96 -15.47 -14.02 -5.72
C PHE A 96 -16.00 -13.14 -6.86
N GLY A 97 -16.47 -11.93 -6.52
CA GLY A 97 -16.80 -10.89 -7.52
C GLY A 97 -15.64 -10.66 -8.49
N PRO A 98 -15.87 -9.97 -9.63
CA PRO A 98 -14.86 -9.84 -10.68
C PRO A 98 -13.50 -9.44 -10.08
N LYS A 99 -12.48 -10.28 -10.33
CA LYS A 99 -11.10 -10.10 -9.87
C LYS A 99 -10.47 -8.88 -10.56
N ILE A 100 -10.91 -7.68 -10.19
CA ILE A 100 -10.40 -6.43 -10.74
C ILE A 100 -9.15 -6.09 -9.92
N ALA A 101 -7.97 -6.33 -10.49
CA ALA A 101 -6.68 -5.96 -9.88
C ALA A 101 -6.25 -6.74 -8.62
N PHE A 102 -6.74 -7.96 -8.44
CA PHE A 102 -6.49 -8.78 -7.25
C PHE A 102 -6.09 -10.21 -7.63
N ASP A 103 -4.87 -10.63 -7.28
CA ASP A 103 -4.41 -12.01 -7.35
C ASP A 103 -4.56 -12.71 -5.99
N ASP A 104 -5.32 -13.79 -5.93
CA ASP A 104 -5.62 -14.56 -4.70
C ASP A 104 -4.48 -15.48 -4.27
N ALA A 105 -3.41 -15.54 -5.05
CA ALA A 105 -2.22 -16.32 -4.74
C ALA A 105 -0.97 -15.69 -5.34
N ALA A 106 -0.78 -14.40 -5.08
CA ALA A 106 0.44 -13.71 -5.45
C ALA A 106 1.65 -14.35 -4.76
N PHE A 107 2.81 -14.22 -5.38
CA PHE A 107 4.08 -14.73 -4.86
C PHE A 107 4.16 -16.27 -4.81
N ALA A 108 3.37 -16.96 -5.63
CA ALA A 108 3.29 -18.41 -5.71
C ALA A 108 4.13 -18.97 -6.87
N LYS A 109 5.40 -18.57 -7.00
CA LYS A 109 6.19 -18.92 -8.18
C LYS A 109 6.25 -20.44 -8.44
N ALA A 110 6.59 -21.31 -7.49
CA ALA A 110 6.59 -22.77 -7.77
C ALA A 110 5.21 -23.43 -7.78
N TYR A 111 4.12 -22.70 -7.59
CA TYR A 111 2.80 -23.24 -7.89
C TYR A 111 2.65 -23.36 -9.42
N GLU A 112 2.13 -24.50 -9.90
CA GLU A 112 1.97 -24.80 -11.33
C GLU A 112 3.25 -24.60 -12.18
N ASN A 113 4.34 -25.28 -11.81
CA ASN A 113 5.60 -25.33 -12.58
C ASN A 113 6.30 -23.98 -12.81
N GLY A 114 6.16 -22.99 -11.92
CA GLY A 114 6.84 -21.70 -12.13
C GLY A 114 5.98 -20.63 -12.79
N THR A 115 4.73 -20.94 -13.17
CA THR A 115 3.99 -20.14 -14.17
C THR A 115 2.74 -19.46 -13.64
N TYR A 116 2.29 -19.79 -12.42
CA TYR A 116 1.02 -19.27 -11.89
C TYR A 116 1.02 -17.74 -11.83
N ASP A 117 1.94 -17.13 -11.08
CA ASP A 117 2.04 -15.66 -10.95
C ASP A 117 2.13 -14.97 -12.32
N ALA A 118 3.01 -15.48 -13.19
CA ALA A 118 3.22 -14.90 -14.52
C ALA A 118 1.95 -14.95 -15.37
N THR A 119 1.21 -16.06 -15.29
CA THR A 119 -0.05 -16.26 -16.03
C THR A 119 -1.18 -15.41 -15.45
N ALA A 120 -1.36 -15.42 -14.13
CA ALA A 120 -2.35 -14.61 -13.42
C ALA A 120 -2.14 -13.12 -13.72
N MET A 121 -0.91 -12.63 -13.58
CA MET A 121 -0.57 -11.25 -13.86
C MET A 121 -0.73 -10.92 -15.35
N ALA A 122 -0.34 -11.82 -16.27
CA ALA A 122 -0.54 -11.62 -17.71
C ALA A 122 -2.03 -11.49 -18.07
N ASN A 123 -2.89 -12.32 -17.48
CA ASN A 123 -4.35 -12.24 -17.65
C ASN A 123 -4.93 -10.91 -17.16
N MET A 124 -4.28 -10.26 -16.19
CA MET A 124 -4.64 -8.93 -15.70
C MET A 124 -4.07 -7.79 -16.56
N ASN A 125 -3.32 -8.10 -17.64
CA ASN A 125 -2.57 -7.14 -18.45
C ASN A 125 -1.67 -6.23 -17.62
N TRP A 126 -0.99 -6.82 -16.62
CA TRP A 126 -0.26 -6.07 -15.59
C TRP A 126 0.69 -5.01 -16.17
N PHE A 127 1.40 -5.33 -17.26
CA PHE A 127 2.43 -4.51 -17.92
C PHE A 127 1.92 -3.15 -18.45
N THR A 128 0.61 -3.01 -18.69
CA THR A 128 -0.02 -1.71 -19.00
C THR A 128 -0.86 -1.20 -17.86
N ARG A 129 -1.50 -2.11 -17.12
CA ARG A 129 -2.44 -1.78 -16.04
C ARG A 129 -1.80 -0.98 -14.91
N TYR A 130 -0.60 -1.36 -14.47
CA TYR A 130 0.10 -0.71 -13.35
C TYR A 130 0.33 0.80 -13.58
N ARG A 131 0.30 1.27 -14.84
CA ARG A 131 0.54 2.69 -15.14
C ARG A 131 -0.58 3.58 -14.64
N ASN A 132 -1.80 3.05 -14.52
CA ASN A 132 -3.01 3.83 -14.23
C ASN A 132 -3.89 3.22 -13.12
N HIS A 133 -3.66 1.97 -12.73
CA HIS A 133 -4.42 1.28 -11.69
C HIS A 133 -3.47 0.54 -10.74
N PRO A 134 -3.76 0.56 -9.42
CA PRO A 134 -3.00 -0.24 -8.47
C PRO A 134 -3.11 -1.73 -8.83
N LEU A 135 -2.04 -2.45 -8.54
CA LEU A 135 -1.99 -3.90 -8.59
C LEU A 135 -1.80 -4.42 -7.18
N GLY A 136 -2.62 -5.39 -6.79
CA GLY A 136 -2.44 -6.09 -5.54
C GLY A 136 -3.02 -7.49 -5.57
N GLY A 137 -3.23 -8.05 -4.39
CA GLY A 137 -3.54 -9.45 -4.22
C GLY A 137 -3.32 -9.89 -2.79
N GLU A 138 -3.13 -11.18 -2.59
CA GLU A 138 -2.87 -11.85 -1.32
C GLU A 138 -1.68 -12.79 -1.49
N ILE A 139 -0.78 -12.80 -0.50
CA ILE A 139 0.34 -13.75 -0.48
C ILE A 139 -0.24 -15.16 -0.38
N ALA A 140 0.23 -16.04 -1.26
CA ALA A 140 -0.32 -17.37 -1.40
C ALA A 140 -0.19 -18.24 -0.13
N TYR A 141 -1.25 -18.99 0.15
CA TYR A 141 -1.31 -19.98 1.23
C TYR A 141 -0.77 -21.36 0.83
N TYR A 142 -0.03 -21.45 -0.28
CA TYR A 142 0.46 -22.72 -0.79
C TYR A 142 1.73 -23.19 -0.09
N VAL A 143 1.91 -24.50 -0.09
CA VAL A 143 3.16 -25.18 0.23
C VAL A 143 3.75 -25.69 -1.08
N ASN A 144 5.01 -25.37 -1.35
CA ASN A 144 5.65 -25.79 -2.60
C ASN A 144 6.02 -27.28 -2.60
N SER A 145 6.55 -27.76 -3.72
CA SER A 145 6.93 -29.18 -3.89
C SER A 145 7.99 -29.67 -2.91
N ASN A 146 8.73 -28.76 -2.27
CA ASN A 146 9.75 -29.07 -1.28
C ASN A 146 9.23 -29.00 0.17
N GLY A 147 7.92 -28.78 0.36
CA GLY A 147 7.30 -28.69 1.69
C GLY A 147 7.46 -27.33 2.37
N VAL A 148 7.88 -26.29 1.65
CA VAL A 148 8.07 -24.94 2.20
C VAL A 148 6.79 -24.12 2.03
N SER A 149 6.29 -23.56 3.13
CA SER A 149 5.14 -22.64 3.14
C SER A 149 5.52 -21.29 2.55
N ILE A 150 4.84 -20.88 1.48
CA ILE A 150 5.03 -19.54 0.87
C ILE A 150 4.67 -18.47 1.88
N GLN A 151 3.55 -18.65 2.59
CA GLN A 151 3.04 -17.70 3.56
C GLN A 151 3.99 -17.52 4.75
N GLU A 152 4.62 -18.58 5.27
CA GLU A 152 5.53 -18.47 6.41
C GLU A 152 6.84 -17.76 6.06
N HIS A 153 7.39 -18.08 4.90
CA HIS A 153 8.70 -17.61 4.47
C HIS A 153 8.65 -16.37 3.59
N ALA A 154 7.47 -15.75 3.43
CA ALA A 154 7.27 -14.71 2.43
C ALA A 154 8.19 -13.50 2.61
N LEU A 155 8.46 -13.13 3.87
CA LEU A 155 9.31 -11.99 4.21
C LEU A 155 10.74 -12.40 4.54
N ASP A 156 11.16 -13.65 4.35
CA ASP A 156 12.57 -14.02 4.49
C ASP A 156 13.43 -13.22 3.51
N ILE A 157 14.70 -13.03 3.84
CA ILE A 157 15.63 -12.23 3.01
C ILE A 157 15.69 -12.75 1.58
N ASN A 158 15.76 -14.08 1.43
CA ASN A 158 15.76 -14.75 0.13
C ASN A 158 14.37 -15.21 -0.30
N GLY A 159 13.36 -15.03 0.55
CA GLY A 159 12.00 -15.55 0.41
C GLY A 159 11.92 -17.07 0.16
N PRO A 160 10.72 -17.59 -0.12
CA PRO A 160 10.57 -18.96 -0.59
C PRO A 160 11.24 -19.12 -1.96
N GLU A 161 11.85 -20.29 -2.21
CA GLU A 161 12.44 -20.65 -3.51
C GLU A 161 13.56 -19.72 -4.01
N GLY A 162 14.17 -18.94 -3.10
CA GLY A 162 15.24 -18.01 -3.43
C GLY A 162 14.77 -16.78 -4.19
N GLN A 163 13.46 -16.48 -4.18
CA GLN A 163 12.93 -15.20 -4.63
C GLN A 163 12.46 -14.36 -3.45
N SER A 164 13.03 -13.17 -3.29
CA SER A 164 12.56 -12.24 -2.26
C SER A 164 11.23 -11.58 -2.66
N LEU A 165 10.36 -11.28 -1.70
CA LEU A 165 9.13 -10.54 -1.97
C LEU A 165 9.40 -9.16 -2.62
N PRO A 166 10.41 -8.38 -2.18
CA PRO A 166 10.80 -7.15 -2.88
C PRO A 166 11.10 -7.31 -4.38
N ASP A 167 11.73 -8.42 -4.80
CA ASP A 167 11.99 -8.67 -6.22
C ASP A 167 10.69 -8.93 -6.98
N ASN A 168 9.77 -9.70 -6.39
CA ASN A 168 8.46 -9.98 -6.98
C ASN A 168 7.57 -8.72 -7.04
N VAL A 169 7.61 -7.87 -6.01
CA VAL A 169 6.99 -6.54 -5.99
C VAL A 169 7.55 -5.66 -7.11
N ALA A 170 8.87 -5.68 -7.33
CA ALA A 170 9.50 -4.93 -8.39
C ALA A 170 9.17 -5.48 -9.79
N GLU A 171 9.08 -6.80 -9.95
CA GLU A 171 8.70 -7.47 -11.19
C GLU A 171 7.27 -7.10 -11.60
N TYR A 172 6.30 -7.35 -10.72
CA TYR A 172 4.87 -7.22 -11.00
C TYR A 172 4.26 -5.87 -10.62
N LYS A 173 5.07 -4.94 -10.11
CA LYS A 173 4.65 -3.56 -9.77
C LYS A 173 3.57 -3.52 -8.71
N TYR A 174 3.62 -4.44 -7.74
CA TYR A 174 2.67 -4.49 -6.65
C TYR A 174 2.65 -3.20 -5.84
N THR A 175 1.45 -2.74 -5.55
CA THR A 175 1.17 -1.56 -4.73
C THR A 175 0.72 -1.96 -3.34
N TYR A 176 0.03 -3.09 -3.23
CA TYR A 176 -0.37 -3.68 -1.96
C TYR A 176 -0.46 -5.21 -2.05
N LEU A 177 -0.28 -5.92 -0.94
CA LEU A 177 -0.57 -7.36 -0.83
C LEU A 177 -1.12 -7.69 0.56
N ILE A 178 -2.20 -8.48 0.62
CA ILE A 178 -2.71 -9.05 1.87
C ILE A 178 -1.71 -10.06 2.40
N ALA A 179 -1.39 -9.91 3.68
CA ALA A 179 -0.28 -10.58 4.34
C ALA A 179 -0.72 -11.04 5.74
N GLY A 180 -1.95 -11.53 5.87
CA GLY A 180 -2.67 -11.65 7.15
C GLY A 180 -1.93 -12.42 8.25
N ASN A 181 -1.19 -13.47 7.89
CA ASN A 181 -0.48 -14.32 8.85
C ASN A 181 0.94 -13.85 9.14
N GLN A 182 1.47 -12.88 8.37
CA GLN A 182 2.86 -12.46 8.52
C GLN A 182 3.22 -12.08 9.96
N PRO A 183 2.39 -11.35 10.73
CA PRO A 183 2.76 -10.96 12.10
C PRO A 183 3.10 -12.13 13.01
N ASP A 184 2.56 -13.33 12.77
CA ASP A 184 2.79 -14.52 13.61
C ASP A 184 4.01 -15.35 13.21
N TYR A 185 4.69 -15.03 12.11
CA TYR A 185 5.91 -15.71 11.70
C TYR A 185 7.17 -15.02 12.22
N HIS A 186 8.29 -15.73 12.18
CA HIS A 186 9.61 -15.20 12.49
C HIS A 186 10.49 -15.30 11.26
N TYR A 187 11.28 -14.27 11.00
CA TYR A 187 12.16 -14.21 9.83
C TYR A 187 13.62 -14.21 10.22
N ASP A 188 14.44 -14.70 9.31
CA ASP A 188 15.89 -14.61 9.42
C ASP A 188 16.37 -13.16 9.38
N GLY A 189 17.24 -12.79 10.32
CA GLY A 189 17.98 -11.53 10.30
C GLY A 189 17.97 -10.75 11.61
N PRO A 190 18.53 -9.53 11.60
CA PRO A 190 18.68 -8.70 12.80
C PRO A 190 17.45 -7.84 13.12
N LEU A 191 16.44 -7.83 12.24
CA LEU A 191 15.25 -7.00 12.39
C LEU A 191 14.19 -7.72 13.23
N THR A 192 13.43 -6.95 14.00
CA THR A 192 12.18 -7.47 14.57
C THR A 192 11.16 -7.73 13.48
N GLN A 193 10.10 -8.47 13.85
CA GLN A 193 8.98 -8.77 12.98
C GLN A 193 8.37 -7.53 12.30
N PHE A 194 8.05 -6.52 13.11
CA PHE A 194 7.44 -5.28 12.64
C PHE A 194 8.43 -4.38 11.88
N GLN A 195 9.73 -4.43 12.20
CA GLN A 195 10.76 -3.76 11.39
C GLN A 195 10.88 -4.38 10.00
N ARG A 196 10.80 -5.71 9.89
CA ARG A 196 10.85 -6.41 8.60
C ARG A 196 9.59 -6.15 7.77
N ILE A 197 8.40 -6.20 8.37
CA ILE A 197 7.14 -5.81 7.73
C ILE A 197 7.24 -4.38 7.17
N ARG A 198 7.74 -3.42 7.97
CA ARG A 198 7.94 -2.04 7.53
C ARG A 198 8.91 -1.94 6.37
N GLN A 199 10.08 -2.59 6.49
CA GLN A 199 11.12 -2.57 5.49
C GLN A 199 10.61 -3.09 4.14
N VAL A 200 9.89 -4.22 4.14
CA VAL A 200 9.32 -4.80 2.92
C VAL A 200 8.18 -3.94 2.40
N GLY A 201 7.29 -3.44 3.27
CA GLY A 201 6.18 -2.55 2.90
C GLY A 201 6.64 -1.26 2.19
N GLN A 202 7.82 -0.73 2.54
CA GLN A 202 8.42 0.44 1.87
C GLN A 202 8.92 0.18 0.43
N THR A 203 8.92 -1.08 -0.03
CA THR A 203 9.32 -1.43 -1.41
C THR A 203 8.16 -1.36 -2.42
N PHE A 204 6.93 -1.29 -1.93
CA PHE A 204 5.72 -1.30 -2.74
C PHE A 204 5.44 0.07 -3.37
N GLY A 205 4.73 0.05 -4.50
CA GLY A 205 4.14 1.26 -5.07
C GLY A 205 5.13 2.39 -5.34
N TYR A 206 4.78 3.60 -4.91
CA TYR A 206 5.56 4.80 -5.17
C TYR A 206 6.64 5.03 -4.11
N LYS A 207 7.77 5.61 -4.52
CA LYS A 207 8.78 6.16 -3.62
C LYS A 207 9.24 7.49 -4.16
N LEU A 208 9.04 8.58 -3.41
CA LEU A 208 9.30 9.93 -3.91
C LEU A 208 10.65 10.42 -3.42
N THR A 209 11.45 10.95 -4.34
CA THR A 209 12.75 11.57 -4.05
C THR A 209 12.76 12.99 -4.59
N VAL A 210 13.02 13.96 -3.73
CA VAL A 210 13.20 15.37 -4.14
C VAL A 210 14.63 15.53 -4.63
N THR A 211 14.79 15.79 -5.92
CA THR A 211 16.09 15.93 -6.59
C THR A 211 16.44 17.38 -6.93
N GLY A 212 15.51 18.31 -6.71
CA GLY A 212 15.76 19.75 -6.85
C GLY A 212 14.83 20.57 -5.96
N PHE A 213 15.40 21.56 -5.25
CA PHE A 213 14.67 22.47 -4.37
C PHE A 213 15.28 23.87 -4.39
N GLN A 214 14.62 24.82 -5.06
CA GLN A 214 15.14 26.17 -5.32
C GLN A 214 14.07 27.21 -5.03
N THR A 215 14.42 28.36 -4.42
CA THR A 215 13.47 29.47 -4.21
C THR A 215 14.07 30.80 -4.63
N ASN A 216 13.23 31.70 -5.12
CA ASN A 216 13.55 33.13 -5.29
C ASN A 216 12.90 33.99 -4.20
N GLY A 217 12.33 33.36 -3.17
CA GLY A 217 11.69 34.02 -2.03
C GLY A 217 10.16 34.09 -2.14
N THR A 218 9.59 34.05 -3.35
CA THR A 218 8.13 34.07 -3.59
C THR A 218 7.64 32.90 -4.44
N ASN A 219 8.57 32.22 -5.11
CA ASN A 219 8.32 31.03 -5.91
C ASN A 219 9.34 29.98 -5.52
N THR A 220 8.86 28.79 -5.18
CA THR A 220 9.71 27.63 -4.90
C THR A 220 9.49 26.57 -5.97
N LYS A 221 10.58 26.20 -6.63
CA LYS A 221 10.67 25.14 -7.64
C LYS A 221 11.09 23.84 -6.97
N VAL A 222 10.33 22.78 -7.19
CA VAL A 222 10.56 21.45 -6.64
C VAL A 222 10.59 20.43 -7.77
N THR A 223 11.66 19.64 -7.86
CA THR A 223 11.77 18.51 -8.79
C THR A 223 11.67 17.21 -7.99
N ILE A 224 10.73 16.35 -8.37
CA ILE A 224 10.41 15.10 -7.71
C ILE A 224 10.57 13.96 -8.70
N LYS A 225 11.33 12.94 -8.32
CA LYS A 225 11.47 11.66 -9.02
C LYS A 225 10.68 10.57 -8.30
N ASN A 226 9.98 9.72 -9.05
CA ASN A 226 9.49 8.46 -8.49
C ASN A 226 10.58 7.38 -8.63
N THR A 227 11.14 6.95 -7.52
CA THR A 227 12.14 5.88 -7.41
C THR A 227 11.54 4.54 -6.98
N GLY A 228 10.20 4.46 -6.85
CA GLY A 228 9.47 3.25 -6.53
C GLY A 228 9.19 2.38 -7.75
N VAL A 229 8.34 1.38 -7.57
CA VAL A 229 7.97 0.39 -8.58
C VAL A 229 6.68 0.73 -9.32
N ALA A 230 5.81 1.57 -8.76
CA ALA A 230 4.54 1.98 -9.35
C ALA A 230 4.26 3.49 -9.17
N PRO A 231 3.38 4.11 -9.99
CA PRO A 231 3.04 5.52 -9.84
C PRO A 231 2.12 5.76 -8.62
N PRO A 232 2.03 7.01 -8.13
CA PRO A 232 0.92 7.42 -7.28
C PRO A 232 -0.41 7.35 -8.03
N TYR A 233 -1.43 6.67 -7.49
CA TYR A 233 -2.74 6.53 -8.13
C TYR A 233 -3.77 7.57 -7.67
N TYR A 234 -3.51 8.21 -6.52
CA TYR A 234 -4.33 9.27 -5.96
C TYR A 234 -3.66 10.62 -6.14
N ASP A 235 -4.46 11.68 -6.04
CA ASP A 235 -3.94 13.03 -6.13
C ASP A 235 -3.02 13.36 -4.97
N MET A 236 -1.81 13.83 -5.29
CA MET A 236 -0.79 14.22 -4.33
C MET A 236 -0.25 15.58 -4.73
N HIS A 237 -0.35 16.54 -3.83
CA HIS A 237 -0.04 17.93 -4.08
C HIS A 237 1.20 18.36 -3.31
N ILE A 238 2.01 19.17 -3.97
CA ILE A 238 3.14 19.85 -3.35
C ILE A 238 2.60 21.04 -2.58
N GLN A 239 2.98 21.13 -1.31
CA GLN A 239 2.63 22.23 -0.43
C GLN A 239 3.90 22.92 0.06
N ILE A 240 3.98 24.23 -0.13
CA ILE A 240 5.06 25.09 0.39
C ILE A 240 4.50 26.04 1.44
N ASN A 241 4.97 25.96 2.69
CA ASN A 241 4.50 26.80 3.80
C ASN A 241 2.96 26.89 3.89
N ARG A 242 2.27 25.75 3.79
CA ARG A 242 0.79 25.61 3.77
C ARG A 242 0.08 26.11 2.51
N VAL A 243 0.81 26.62 1.52
CA VAL A 243 0.26 26.95 0.21
C VAL A 243 0.39 25.74 -0.71
N THR A 244 -0.74 25.19 -1.12
CA THR A 244 -0.80 24.05 -2.05
C THR A 244 -0.68 24.55 -3.49
N GLY A 245 0.25 24.00 -4.27
CA GLY A 245 0.41 24.31 -5.69
C GLY A 245 -0.81 23.85 -6.50
N ALA A 246 -1.36 24.74 -7.33
CA ALA A 246 -2.77 24.68 -7.72
C ALA A 246 -3.14 23.89 -8.99
N SER A 247 -2.21 23.32 -9.80
CA SER A 247 -2.62 22.80 -11.12
C SER A 247 -2.01 21.49 -11.61
N THR A 248 -1.10 20.86 -10.87
CA THR A 248 -0.52 19.59 -11.32
C THR A 248 -0.17 18.72 -10.12
N THR A 249 -0.81 17.56 -10.06
CA THR A 249 -0.68 16.51 -9.05
C THR A 249 0.52 15.61 -9.39
N LEU A 250 1.03 14.84 -8.42
CA LEU A 250 2.01 13.77 -8.67
C LEU A 250 1.34 12.46 -9.12
N LYS A 251 0.01 12.42 -9.19
CA LYS A 251 -0.75 11.27 -9.72
C LYS A 251 -0.23 10.89 -11.11
N GLY A 252 0.09 9.62 -11.30
CA GLY A 252 0.59 9.09 -12.56
C GLY A 252 2.08 9.34 -12.83
N LEU A 253 2.84 9.94 -11.89
CA LEU A 253 4.30 10.06 -12.02
C LEU A 253 4.94 8.67 -12.08
N GLN A 254 5.26 8.23 -13.30
CA GLN A 254 5.76 6.88 -13.56
C GLN A 254 7.12 6.61 -12.87
N PRO A 255 7.41 5.35 -12.50
CA PRO A 255 8.73 4.94 -12.02
C PRO A 255 9.86 5.42 -12.92
N GLY A 256 10.93 5.94 -12.32
CA GLY A 256 12.10 6.48 -13.02
C GLY A 256 11.93 7.91 -13.55
N ASN A 257 10.70 8.39 -13.75
CA ASN A 257 10.44 9.73 -14.28
C ASN A 257 10.55 10.81 -13.19
N SER A 258 10.80 12.04 -13.64
CA SER A 258 10.82 13.23 -12.78
C SER A 258 9.88 14.30 -13.31
N TRP A 259 9.17 14.97 -12.40
CA TRP A 259 8.37 16.15 -12.70
C TRP A 259 8.85 17.33 -11.87
N THR A 260 8.63 18.54 -12.41
CA THR A 260 9.06 19.77 -11.77
C THR A 260 7.89 20.72 -11.65
N TYR A 261 7.74 21.29 -10.47
CA TYR A 261 6.62 22.14 -10.09
C TYR A 261 7.13 23.45 -9.54
N THR A 262 6.35 24.50 -9.72
CA THR A 262 6.60 25.79 -9.09
C THR A 262 5.39 26.16 -8.26
N VAL A 263 5.61 26.46 -6.98
CA VAL A 263 4.58 26.95 -6.06
C VAL A 263 4.87 28.40 -5.73
N THR A 264 3.93 29.28 -6.07
CA THR A 264 3.92 30.67 -5.64
C THR A 264 3.36 30.76 -4.23
N HIS A 265 4.06 31.45 -3.33
CA HIS A 265 3.69 31.57 -1.91
C HIS A 265 4.12 32.94 -1.36
N PRO A 266 3.61 33.37 -0.19
CA PRO A 266 4.08 34.57 0.48
C PRO A 266 5.60 34.58 0.68
N LYS A 267 6.19 35.79 0.72
CA LYS A 267 7.64 35.96 0.79
C LYS A 267 8.23 35.21 1.99
N THR A 268 9.20 34.34 1.74
CA THR A 268 9.91 33.57 2.77
C THR A 268 11.35 33.27 2.32
N THR A 269 12.27 33.20 3.26
CA THR A 269 13.66 32.76 3.02
C THR A 269 13.88 31.30 3.43
N LYS A 270 12.87 30.66 4.03
CA LYS A 270 12.92 29.29 4.55
C LYS A 270 11.63 28.54 4.16
N PRO A 271 11.46 28.18 2.87
CA PRO A 271 10.32 27.39 2.44
C PRO A 271 10.38 25.97 3.06
N THR A 272 9.26 25.51 3.59
CA THR A 272 9.07 24.12 4.04
C THR A 272 8.25 23.37 3.01
N LEU A 273 8.66 22.14 2.69
CA LEU A 273 7.98 21.27 1.74
C LEU A 273 7.16 20.21 2.47
N LYS A 274 5.93 19.98 2.01
CA LYS A 274 5.12 18.81 2.31
C LYS A 274 4.50 18.25 1.04
N ILE A 275 4.21 16.96 1.04
CA ILE A 275 3.36 16.31 0.04
C ILE A 275 2.09 15.87 0.76
N VAL A 276 0.96 16.36 0.27
CA VAL A 276 -0.37 16.16 0.89
C VAL A 276 -1.34 15.57 -0.12
N SER A 277 -2.38 14.89 0.36
CA SER A 277 -3.41 14.30 -0.49
C SER A 277 -4.77 14.45 0.18
N PRO A 278 -5.86 14.69 -0.58
CA PRO A 278 -7.21 14.61 -0.03
C PRO A 278 -7.64 13.16 0.26
N HIS A 279 -6.86 12.16 -0.14
CA HIS A 279 -7.16 10.73 0.02
C HIS A 279 -6.40 10.08 1.19
N ILE A 280 -5.69 10.86 2.01
CA ILE A 280 -5.01 10.38 3.22
C ILE A 280 -5.60 11.08 4.44
N LEU A 281 -5.41 10.51 5.63
CA LEU A 281 -5.91 11.11 6.87
C LEU A 281 -5.25 12.46 7.12
N SER A 282 -5.96 13.39 7.75
CA SER A 282 -5.47 14.77 7.97
C SER A 282 -4.22 14.87 8.83
N ASN A 283 -3.95 13.83 9.65
CA ASN A 283 -2.74 13.70 10.46
C ASN A 283 -1.57 13.03 9.72
N GLN A 284 -1.78 12.51 8.51
CA GLN A 284 -0.76 11.87 7.69
C GLN A 284 -0.10 12.85 6.73
N THR A 285 1.14 12.54 6.35
CA THR A 285 1.84 13.18 5.24
C THR A 285 2.56 12.13 4.42
N ILE A 286 2.67 12.37 3.12
CA ILE A 286 3.47 11.51 2.24
C ILE A 286 4.94 11.86 2.45
N GLN A 287 5.70 10.89 2.94
CA GLN A 287 7.14 11.02 3.17
C GLN A 287 7.91 10.90 1.84
N TYR A 288 9.05 11.57 1.78
CA TYR A 288 9.94 11.58 0.63
C TYR A 288 11.40 11.57 1.08
N GLU A 289 12.29 11.12 0.21
CA GLU A 289 13.73 11.20 0.36
C GLU A 289 14.25 12.54 -0.15
N ALA A 290 15.19 13.16 0.57
CA ALA A 290 15.93 14.33 0.09
C ALA A 290 17.29 14.43 0.80
N ASP A 291 18.34 14.73 0.03
CA ASP A 291 19.66 15.12 0.54
C ASP A 291 20.24 16.21 -0.38
N LEU A 292 19.70 17.42 -0.25
CA LEU A 292 20.06 18.63 -1.00
C LEU A 292 20.60 19.72 -0.07
#